data_AF-A0A1I0F6Q2-F1
#
_entry.id   AF-A0A1I0F6Q2-F1
#
_cell.length_a   1.000
_cell.length_b   1.000
_cell.length_c   1.000
_cell.angle_alpha   90.00
_cell.angle_beta   90.00
_cell.angle_gamma   90.00
#
_symmetry.space_group_name_H-M   'P 1'
#
loop_
_entity.id
_entity.type
_entity.pdbx_description
1 polymer ?
#
loop_
_entity_poly.entity_id
_entity_poly.type
_entity_poly.pdbx_seq_one_letter_code
_entity_poly.pdbx_strand_id
1 'polypeptide(L)'
;MTARETLLRDYRAAFLRYLSRREESALHSGYQLGRGALADGRSMLEVVQVHHDVLADVLRDSPAAEVPLTARLASDFLVEVLASYDMARRGPDP
;
A
#
# COMPACT_ATOMS: atom_id res chain seq x y z
N MET A 1 -7.83 -9.46 -17.20
CA MET A 1 -7.34 -8.84 -15.96
C MET A 1 -8.20 -9.36 -14.83
N THR A 2 -7.64 -10.24 -14.01
CA THR A 2 -8.30 -10.74 -12.81
C THR A 2 -8.37 -9.64 -11.75
N ALA A 3 -9.26 -9.85 -10.79
CA ALA A 3 -9.46 -8.94 -9.67
C ALA A 3 -8.14 -8.67 -8.91
N ARG A 4 -7.31 -9.70 -8.69
CA ARG A 4 -6.01 -9.60 -8.03
C ARG A 4 -4.97 -8.85 -8.87
N GLU A 5 -4.97 -9.06 -10.19
CA GLU A 5 -4.05 -8.34 -11.11
C GLU A 5 -4.30 -6.83 -11.11
N THR A 6 -5.56 -6.40 -11.01
CA THR A 6 -5.91 -4.97 -10.86
C THR A 6 -5.33 -4.42 -9.56
N LEU A 7 -5.57 -5.09 -8.43
CA LEU A 7 -5.04 -4.67 -7.14
C LEU A 7 -3.51 -4.58 -7.16
N LEU A 8 -2.82 -5.59 -7.70
CA LEU A 8 -1.36 -5.60 -7.81
C LEU A 8 -0.83 -4.40 -8.62
N ARG A 9 -1.46 -4.10 -9.76
CA ARG A 9 -1.08 -2.99 -10.63
C ARG A 9 -1.25 -1.65 -9.91
N ASP A 10 -2.43 -1.41 -9.36
CA ASP A 10 -2.78 -0.13 -8.75
C ASP A 10 -1.96 0.10 -7.47
N TYR A 11 -1.73 -0.97 -6.70
CA TYR A 11 -0.85 -0.95 -5.53
C TYR A 11 0.59 -0.59 -5.92
N ARG A 12 1.15 -1.26 -6.94
CA ARG A 12 2.51 -0.96 -7.42
C ARG A 12 2.63 0.49 -7.87
N ALA A 13 1.67 1.00 -8.62
CA ALA A 13 1.70 2.38 -9.11
C ALA A 13 1.67 3.39 -7.96
N ALA A 14 0.79 3.19 -6.97
CA ALA A 14 0.72 4.05 -5.79
C ALA A 14 2.00 3.97 -4.94
N PHE A 15 2.53 2.75 -4.74
CA PHE A 15 3.72 2.53 -3.93
C PHE A 15 4.98 3.17 -4.55
N LEU A 16 5.21 2.99 -5.85
CA LEU A 16 6.33 3.64 -6.54
C LEU A 16 6.20 5.16 -6.52
N ARG A 17 4.99 5.70 -6.67
CA ARG A 17 4.74 7.14 -6.55
C ARG A 17 5.08 7.63 -5.14
N TYR A 18 4.71 6.87 -4.11
CA TYR A 18 5.06 7.17 -2.72
C TYR A 18 6.57 7.19 -2.46
N LEU A 19 7.31 6.20 -2.95
CA LEU A 19 8.77 6.16 -2.81
C LEU A 19 9.45 7.35 -3.51
N SER A 20 8.91 7.80 -4.65
CA SER A 20 9.46 8.94 -5.42
C SER A 20 9.14 10.31 -4.80
N ARG A 21 8.01 10.44 -4.10
CA ARG A 21 7.51 11.68 -3.50
C ARG A 21 7.42 11.46 -2.01
N ARG A 22 8.52 11.68 -1.29
CA ARG A 22 8.64 11.51 0.17
C ARG A 22 7.83 12.56 0.96
N GLU A 23 6.62 12.88 0.52
CA GLU A 23 5.76 13.95 1.02
C GLU A 23 4.46 13.39 1.60
N GLU A 24 3.85 14.17 2.49
CA GLU A 24 2.58 13.87 3.17
C GLU A 24 1.41 13.65 2.19
N SER A 25 1.45 14.29 1.01
CA SER A 25 0.49 14.08 -0.09
C SER A 25 0.50 12.65 -0.64
N ALA A 26 1.62 11.94 -0.49
CA ALA A 26 1.78 10.58 -0.93
C ALA A 26 1.22 9.56 0.09
N LEU A 27 1.22 9.89 1.39
CA LEU A 27 0.51 9.09 2.41
C LEU A 27 -0.99 9.09 2.16
N HIS A 28 -1.59 10.25 1.86
CA HIS A 28 -3.01 10.31 1.47
C HIS A 28 -3.36 9.38 0.29
N SER A 29 -2.40 9.12 -0.61
CA SER A 29 -2.61 8.18 -1.72
C SER A 29 -2.71 6.72 -1.25
N GLY A 30 -2.00 6.33 -0.19
CA GLY A 30 -2.11 5.01 0.44
C GLY A 30 -3.48 4.78 1.06
N TYR A 31 -3.99 5.76 1.81
CA TYR A 31 -5.34 5.70 2.39
C TYR A 31 -6.43 5.52 1.32
N GLN A 32 -6.35 6.31 0.25
CA GLN A 32 -7.33 6.26 -0.85
C GLN A 32 -7.27 4.91 -1.60
N LEU A 33 -6.06 4.35 -1.77
CA LEU A 33 -5.89 3.01 -2.33
C LEU A 33 -6.57 1.95 -1.43
N GLY A 34 -6.33 1.99 -0.12
CA GLY A 34 -6.96 1.08 0.84
C GLY A 34 -8.49 1.18 0.86
N ARG A 35 -9.01 2.41 0.85
CA ARG A 35 -10.45 2.69 0.72
C ARG A 35 -11.06 2.08 -0.55
N GLY A 36 -10.37 2.23 -1.69
CA GLY A 36 -10.81 1.64 -2.95
C GLY A 36 -10.81 0.11 -2.91
N ALA A 37 -9.72 -0.49 -2.42
CA ALA A 37 -9.62 -1.94 -2.27
C ALA A 37 -10.71 -2.50 -1.35
N LEU A 38 -11.00 -1.82 -0.24
CA LEU A 38 -12.11 -2.18 0.65
C LEU A 38 -13.47 -2.09 -0.05
N ALA A 39 -13.73 -1.02 -0.80
CA ALA A 39 -14.96 -0.84 -1.56
C ALA A 39 -15.15 -1.94 -2.64
N ASP A 40 -14.05 -2.41 -3.21
CA ASP A 40 -14.00 -3.53 -4.16
C ASP A 40 -14.07 -4.92 -3.49
N GLY A 41 -14.35 -4.97 -2.17
CA GLY A 41 -14.52 -6.19 -1.40
C GLY A 41 -13.22 -6.95 -1.11
N ARG A 42 -12.06 -6.29 -1.20
CA ARG A 42 -10.75 -6.94 -1.00
C ARG A 42 -10.42 -7.10 0.46
N SER A 43 -9.98 -8.30 0.81
CA SER A 43 -9.58 -8.60 2.19
C SER A 43 -8.27 -7.91 2.55
N MET A 44 -8.11 -7.58 3.83
CA MET A 44 -6.85 -7.08 4.38
C MET A 44 -5.66 -8.03 4.09
N LEU A 45 -5.90 -9.35 4.15
CA LEU A 45 -4.87 -10.35 3.89
C LEU A 45 -4.39 -10.31 2.43
N GLU A 46 -5.31 -10.10 1.48
CA GLU A 46 -4.97 -9.95 0.06
C GLU A 46 -4.11 -8.70 -0.16
N VAL A 47 -4.44 -7.58 0.49
CA VAL A 47 -3.66 -6.34 0.43
C VAL A 47 -2.25 -6.52 1.00
N VAL A 48 -2.11 -7.21 2.14
CA VAL A 48 -0.80 -7.49 2.75
C VAL A 48 0.05 -8.39 1.85
N GLN A 49 -0.54 -9.41 1.23
CA GLN A 49 0.18 -10.26 0.27
C GLN A 49 0.65 -9.46 -0.94
N VAL A 50 -0.22 -8.64 -1.53
CA VAL A 50 0.14 -7.76 -2.65
C VAL A 50 1.24 -6.77 -2.26
N HIS A 51 1.19 -6.20 -1.06
CA HIS A 51 2.23 -5.32 -0.54
C HIS A 51 3.60 -6.01 -0.55
N HIS A 52 3.68 -7.22 -0.02
CA HIS A 52 4.95 -7.96 0.05
C HIS A 52 5.44 -8.40 -1.33
N ASP A 53 4.55 -8.79 -2.25
CA ASP A 53 4.91 -9.09 -3.65
C ASP A 53 5.56 -7.86 -4.30
N VAL A 54 4.95 -6.68 -4.16
CA VAL A 54 5.47 -5.43 -4.72
C VAL A 54 6.77 -5.01 -4.03
N LEU A 55 6.85 -5.10 -2.70
CA LEU A 55 8.05 -4.75 -1.94
C LEU A 55 9.23 -5.63 -2.33
N ALA A 56 9.03 -6.94 -2.48
CA ALA A 56 10.09 -7.87 -2.87
C ALA A 56 10.69 -7.51 -4.23
N ASP A 57 9.86 -7.10 -5.19
CA ASP A 57 10.32 -6.64 -6.50
C ASP A 57 11.08 -5.31 -6.40
N VAL A 58 10.56 -4.35 -5.64
CA VAL A 58 11.25 -3.05 -5.44
C VAL A 58 12.61 -3.26 -4.76
N LEU A 59 12.69 -4.10 -3.73
CA LEU A 59 13.93 -4.37 -3.02
C LEU A 59 14.96 -5.10 -3.90
N ARG A 60 14.51 -5.97 -4.82
CA ARG A 60 15.39 -6.63 -5.78
C ARG A 60 16.10 -5.63 -6.69
N ASP A 61 15.43 -4.56 -7.06
CA ASP A 61 15.94 -3.52 -7.96
C ASP A 61 16.59 -2.34 -7.21
N SER A 62 16.54 -2.33 -5.87
CA SER A 62 17.06 -1.24 -5.03
C SER A 62 18.56 -1.39 -4.76
N PRO A 63 19.34 -0.28 -4.72
CA PRO A 63 20.69 -0.30 -4.20
C PRO A 63 20.73 -0.80 -2.75
N ALA A 64 21.72 -1.62 -2.39
CA ALA A 64 21.83 -2.20 -1.05
C ALA A 64 21.82 -1.16 0.08
N ALA A 65 22.38 0.03 -0.17
CA ALA A 65 22.39 1.15 0.78
C ALA A 65 21.00 1.76 1.03
N GLU A 66 20.06 1.61 0.09
CA GLU A 66 18.71 2.17 0.18
C GLU A 66 17.67 1.17 0.72
N VAL A 67 18.02 -0.12 0.81
CA VAL A 67 17.14 -1.19 1.30
C VAL A 67 16.54 -0.87 2.69
N PRO A 68 17.31 -0.43 3.70
CA PRO A 68 16.74 -0.14 5.02
C PRO A 68 15.72 1.01 4.99
N LEU A 69 15.99 2.05 4.19
CA LEU A 69 15.08 3.18 4.05
C LEU A 69 13.80 2.76 3.30
N THR A 70 13.96 1.99 2.22
CA THR A 70 12.84 1.48 1.42
C THR A 70 11.92 0.58 2.24
N ALA A 71 12.49 -0.31 3.05
CA ALA A 71 11.71 -1.17 3.95
C ALA A 71 10.92 -0.36 4.99
N ARG A 72 11.52 0.70 5.54
CA ARG A 72 10.82 1.60 6.48
C ARG A 72 9.66 2.34 5.79
N LEU A 73 9.92 2.94 4.63
CA LEU A 73 8.89 3.61 3.84
C LEU A 73 7.76 2.65 3.45
N ALA A 74 8.08 1.39 3.13
CA ALA A 74 7.09 0.35 2.86
C ALA A 74 6.16 0.11 4.06
N SER A 75 6.73 0.03 5.27
CA SER A 75 5.94 -0.09 6.50
C SER A 75 4.99 1.09 6.68
N ASP A 76 5.49 2.32 6.52
CA ASP A 76 4.67 3.54 6.68
C ASP A 76 3.51 3.56 5.67
N PHE A 77 3.78 3.19 4.42
CA PHE A 77 2.76 3.10 3.38
C PHE A 77 1.72 2.02 3.69
N LEU A 78 2.14 0.85 4.17
CA LEU A 78 1.22 -0.23 4.53
C LEU A 78 0.29 0.18 5.67
N VAL A 79 0.82 0.83 6.72
CA VAL A 79 0.01 1.33 7.83
C VAL A 79 -1.09 2.26 7.33
N GLU A 80 -0.75 3.18 6.43
CA GLU A 80 -1.71 4.14 5.87
C GLU A 80 -2.79 3.48 5.01
N VAL A 81 -2.42 2.48 4.21
CA VAL A 81 -3.39 1.64 3.47
C VAL A 81 -4.33 0.93 4.45
N LEU A 82 -3.78 0.34 5.52
CA LEU A 82 -4.55 -0.44 6.50
C LEU A 82 -5.40 0.41 7.45
N ALA A 83 -5.08 1.70 7.61
CA ALA A 83 -5.91 2.63 8.37
C ALA A 83 -7.34 2.70 7.82
N SER A 84 -7.53 2.58 6.49
CA SER A 84 -8.85 2.52 5.86
C SER A 84 -9.70 1.32 6.33
N TYR A 85 -9.07 0.17 6.56
CA TYR A 85 -9.73 -1.05 7.04
C TYR A 85 -10.08 -0.97 8.52
N ASP A 86 -9.22 -0.35 9.33
CA ASP A 86 -9.49 -0.14 10.76
C ASP A 86 -10.66 0.83 10.96
N MET A 87 -10.69 1.95 10.23
CA MET A 87 -11.83 2.89 10.26
C MET A 87 -13.15 2.23 9.87
N ALA A 88 -13.15 1.38 8.84
CA ALA A 88 -14.34 0.67 8.41
C ALA A 88 -14.87 -0.33 9.46
N ARG A 89 -13.98 -0.94 10.24
CA ARG A 89 -14.34 -1.84 11.34
C ARG A 89 -14.89 -1.11 12.57
N ARG A 90 -14.42 0.10 12.85
CA ARG A 90 -14.84 0.88 14.02
C ARG A 90 -16.23 1.51 13.85
N GLY A 91 -16.72 1.64 12.62
CA GLY A 91 -17.95 2.39 12.32
C GLY A 91 -17.75 3.90 12.50
N PRO A 92 -18.70 4.74 12.09
CA PRO A 92 -18.70 6.14 12.51
C PRO A 92 -18.82 6.21 14.03
N ASP A 93 -18.00 7.03 14.67
CA ASP A 93 -18.11 7.35 16.11
C ASP A 93 -19.58 7.74 16.41
N PRO A 94 -20.22 7.18 17.46
CA PRO A 94 -21.62 7.46 17.79
C PRO A 94 -21.88 8.91 18.21
#